data_AF-A0A3A8HW36-F1
#
_entry.id   AF-A0A3A8HW36-F1
#
_cell.length_a   1.000
_cell.length_b   1.000
_cell.length_c   1.000
_cell.angle_alpha   90.00
_cell.angle_beta   90.00
_cell.angle_gamma   90.00
#
_symmetry.space_group_name_H-M   'P 1'
#
loop_
_entity.id
_entity.type
_entity.pdbx_description
1 polymer ?
#
loop_
_entity_poly.entity_id
_entity_poly.type
_entity_poly.pdbx_seq_one_letter_code
_entity_poly.pdbx_strand_id
1 'polypeptide(L)'
;MKPSAALPVSFLRGLGLAPKFVLVTAVISASVALLLTLIATRQLESNLEERHASEGEAVALSLAIAAEQGVSAGMGSLQPLLETFREREDLAYIFIQDPTGFVLVHSFQGTFPENLKAALDAQPGVGKGRTRVVPEVRILRGGRTLRALDVSAAVAERGRLGTVHVGMAREFIDARVNALRWEMLAFALLLVSGGVVLAALFGRSIVRPLAELTSVAGHIVSSGDLTRPIKTRGNDEVGKLSNSFSQMVGKLREVTVNLQHAATALTQSTDHLNASSTEQAQTISRQAAALQETQVTAQEIKQTSTLAAQKAESVLSVAERADSLARAGEASIEQTMAGLNDIRAQVGEIAEKILELGERTRQIGGITQTVKDLADQSNMLALNAAIEAVRSGEHGKGFSVVAREIRALADQSIQATTRVRELLDDIANSVTAAVRITERGAERMEAGLAQVRDSGQNLRELSSIVQDNAAAVRQIAAAVNQQNVGINQITLAVNDLSKMMDDTVARIGSTGEAATTLQIISEQLSSAVGAYKVESKPE
;
A
#
# COMPACT_ATOMS: atom_id res chain seq x y z
N MET A 1 -63.79 54.80 17.19
CA MET A 1 -63.11 54.09 16.09
C MET A 1 -61.85 54.85 15.67
N LYS A 2 -60.68 54.30 15.94
CA LYS A 2 -59.43 54.58 15.19
C LYS A 2 -58.55 53.34 15.30
N PRO A 3 -58.11 52.75 14.17
CA PRO A 3 -57.42 51.47 14.18
C PRO A 3 -56.00 51.64 14.70
N SER A 4 -55.61 50.73 15.59
CA SER A 4 -54.23 50.49 16.03
C SER A 4 -53.34 50.31 14.80
N ALA A 5 -52.30 51.12 14.68
CA ALA A 5 -51.27 51.01 13.64
C ALA A 5 -50.43 49.76 13.88
N ALA A 6 -50.94 48.59 13.48
CA ALA A 6 -50.15 47.39 13.38
C ALA A 6 -49.22 47.52 12.16
N LEU A 7 -47.91 47.56 12.41
CA LEU A 7 -46.89 47.49 11.36
C LEU A 7 -47.12 46.22 10.51
N PRO A 8 -47.02 46.29 9.17
CA PRO A 8 -47.24 45.13 8.32
C PRO A 8 -46.16 44.07 8.60
N VAL A 9 -46.59 42.89 9.04
CA VAL A 9 -45.73 41.74 9.38
C VAL A 9 -44.86 41.29 8.19
N SER A 10 -45.22 41.65 6.96
CA SER A 10 -44.43 41.40 5.75
C SER A 10 -43.08 42.12 5.74
N PHE A 11 -42.97 43.32 6.32
CA PHE A 11 -41.71 44.08 6.38
C PHE A 11 -40.67 43.40 7.27
N LEU A 12 -41.11 42.71 8.33
CA LEU A 12 -40.24 41.99 9.27
C LEU A 12 -39.68 40.69 8.69
N ARG A 13 -40.21 40.16 7.59
CA ARG A 13 -39.73 38.88 7.02
C ARG A 13 -38.42 39.01 6.25
N GLY A 14 -38.15 40.16 5.61
CA GLY A 14 -36.92 40.40 4.82
C GLY A 14 -35.71 40.90 5.62
N LEU A 15 -35.89 41.30 6.87
CA LEU A 15 -34.82 41.83 7.71
C LEU A 15 -34.01 40.68 8.36
N GLY A 16 -32.69 40.85 8.51
CA GLY A 16 -31.86 39.94 9.31
C GLY A 16 -32.23 39.96 10.80
N LEU A 17 -31.73 39.02 11.60
CA LEU A 17 -32.07 38.94 13.04
C LEU A 17 -31.78 40.25 13.80
N ALA A 18 -30.64 40.90 13.51
CA ALA A 18 -30.19 42.10 14.20
C ALA A 18 -31.14 43.30 14.01
N PRO A 19 -31.53 43.70 12.78
CA PRO A 19 -32.49 44.78 12.60
C PRO A 19 -33.89 44.45 13.14
N LYS A 20 -34.29 43.17 13.20
CA LYS A 20 -35.54 42.78 13.89
C LYS A 20 -35.45 43.04 15.39
N PHE A 21 -34.35 42.67 16.04
CA PHE A 21 -34.15 42.94 17.47
C PHE A 21 -34.15 44.44 17.79
N VAL A 22 -33.46 45.25 16.98
CA VAL A 22 -33.44 46.72 17.14
C VAL A 22 -34.85 47.29 16.98
N LEU A 23 -35.58 46.89 15.93
CA LEU A 23 -36.91 47.43 15.65
C LEU A 23 -37.93 47.00 16.72
N VAL A 24 -37.92 45.73 17.14
CA VAL A 24 -38.81 45.24 18.21
C VAL A 24 -38.51 45.94 19.54
N THR A 25 -37.24 46.05 19.92
CA THR A 25 -36.85 46.73 21.16
C THR A 25 -37.21 48.21 21.12
N ALA A 26 -36.98 48.89 19.99
CA ALA A 26 -37.36 50.29 19.83
C ALA A 26 -38.87 50.51 19.92
N VAL A 27 -39.67 49.64 19.27
CA VAL A 27 -41.14 49.70 19.33
C VAL A 27 -41.66 49.43 20.74
N ILE A 28 -41.11 48.43 21.44
CA ILE A 28 -41.48 48.12 22.83
C ILE A 28 -41.12 49.31 23.75
N SER A 29 -39.88 49.79 23.69
CA SER A 29 -39.43 50.92 24.50
C SER A 29 -40.25 52.18 24.23
N ALA A 30 -40.57 52.48 22.97
CA ALA A 30 -41.41 53.61 22.60
C ALA A 30 -42.85 53.46 23.10
N SER A 31 -43.42 52.25 23.01
CA SER A 31 -44.79 51.97 23.47
C SER A 31 -44.90 52.07 25.00
N VAL A 32 -43.93 51.51 25.72
CA VAL A 32 -43.85 51.60 27.19
C VAL A 32 -43.64 53.05 27.63
N ALA A 33 -42.73 53.78 27.00
CA ALA A 33 -42.47 55.17 27.32
C ALA A 33 -43.69 56.07 27.04
N LEU A 34 -44.39 55.84 25.93
CA LEU A 34 -45.63 56.55 25.59
C LEU A 34 -46.74 56.27 26.61
N LEU A 35 -46.93 54.99 26.96
CA LEU A 35 -47.96 54.58 27.94
C LEU A 35 -47.68 55.18 29.32
N LEU A 36 -46.43 55.10 29.80
CA LEU A 36 -46.02 55.68 31.08
C LEU A 36 -46.20 57.20 31.08
N THR A 37 -45.81 57.88 30.00
CA THR A 37 -46.00 59.33 29.85
C THR A 37 -47.49 59.70 29.88
N LEU A 38 -48.34 58.94 29.18
CA LEU A 38 -49.79 59.17 29.15
C LEU A 38 -50.43 58.99 30.53
N ILE A 39 -50.09 57.91 31.24
CA ILE A 39 -50.59 57.61 32.58
C ILE A 39 -50.13 58.69 33.56
N ALA A 40 -48.84 59.00 33.59
CA ALA A 40 -48.26 59.99 34.50
C ALA A 40 -48.85 61.39 34.26
N THR A 41 -49.04 61.79 33.00
CA THR A 41 -49.66 63.08 32.67
C THR A 41 -51.10 63.17 33.17
N ARG A 42 -51.91 62.13 32.94
CA ARG A 42 -53.31 62.10 33.41
C ARG A 42 -53.41 62.10 34.94
N GLN A 43 -52.55 61.33 35.61
CA GLN A 43 -52.52 61.27 37.06
C GLN A 43 -52.12 62.63 37.67
N LEU A 44 -51.14 63.30 37.06
CA LEU A 44 -50.68 64.62 37.50
C LEU A 44 -51.78 65.68 37.35
N GLU A 45 -52.48 65.69 36.21
CA GLU A 45 -53.58 66.63 35.93
C GLU A 45 -54.74 66.42 36.92
N SER A 46 -55.18 65.17 37.13
CA SER A 46 -56.23 64.82 38.10
C SER A 46 -55.86 65.22 39.54
N ASN A 47 -54.64 64.92 39.98
CA ASN A 47 -54.18 65.24 41.33
C ASN A 47 -54.11 66.76 41.57
N LEU A 48 -53.71 67.53 40.56
CA LEU A 48 -53.63 68.99 40.66
C LEU A 48 -55.03 69.63 40.67
N GLU A 49 -55.96 69.12 39.85
CA GLU A 49 -57.35 69.58 39.84
C GLU A 49 -58.08 69.32 41.15
N GLU A 50 -57.98 68.10 41.70
CA GLU A 50 -58.58 67.78 43.02
C GLU A 50 -58.02 68.69 44.12
N ARG A 51 -56.71 68.93 44.11
CA ARG A 51 -56.06 69.81 45.09
C ARG A 51 -56.57 71.26 44.98
N HIS A 52 -56.65 71.81 43.76
CA HIS A 52 -57.15 73.18 43.56
C HIS A 52 -58.64 73.30 43.86
N ALA A 53 -59.45 72.27 43.58
CA ALA A 53 -60.86 72.24 43.94
C ALA A 53 -61.04 72.24 45.47
N SER A 54 -60.26 71.44 46.20
CA SER A 54 -60.30 71.40 47.67
C SER A 54 -59.85 72.73 48.29
N GLU A 55 -58.83 73.38 47.73
CA GLU A 55 -58.38 74.71 48.17
C GLU A 55 -59.46 75.78 47.89
N GLY A 56 -60.09 75.73 46.71
CA GLY A 56 -61.23 76.59 46.35
C GLY A 56 -62.44 76.40 47.25
N GLU A 57 -62.77 75.16 47.64
CA GLU A 57 -63.83 74.86 48.61
C GLU A 57 -63.56 75.47 49.98
N ALA A 58 -62.33 75.34 50.49
CA ALA A 58 -61.95 75.93 51.75
C ALA A 58 -62.08 77.47 51.73
N VAL A 59 -61.67 78.11 50.63
CA VAL A 59 -61.81 79.55 50.43
C VAL A 59 -63.29 79.95 50.35
N ALA A 60 -64.09 79.29 49.51
CA ALA A 60 -65.51 79.58 49.34
C ALA A 60 -66.32 79.43 50.64
N LEU A 61 -66.05 78.37 51.42
CA LEU A 61 -66.72 78.15 52.71
C LEU A 61 -66.30 79.19 53.75
N SER A 62 -65.01 79.54 53.81
CA SER A 62 -64.52 80.58 54.72
C SER A 62 -65.15 81.96 54.40
N LEU A 63 -65.26 82.30 53.12
CA LEU A 63 -65.94 83.52 52.66
C LEU A 63 -67.45 83.46 52.93
N ALA A 64 -68.10 82.30 52.77
CA ALA A 64 -69.51 82.15 53.09
C ALA A 64 -69.79 82.38 54.58
N ILE A 65 -68.95 81.84 55.46
CA ILE A 65 -69.02 82.06 56.92
C ILE A 65 -68.73 83.53 57.25
N ALA A 66 -67.70 84.12 56.65
CA ALA A 66 -67.32 85.49 56.93
C ALA A 66 -68.36 86.50 56.38
N ALA A 67 -69.02 86.19 55.26
CA ALA A 67 -70.16 86.94 54.77
C ALA A 67 -71.37 86.85 55.71
N GLU A 68 -71.61 85.69 56.32
CA GLU A 68 -72.63 85.49 57.38
C GLU A 68 -72.37 86.42 58.58
N GLN A 69 -71.12 86.52 59.04
CA GLN A 69 -70.75 87.41 60.14
C GLN A 69 -70.76 88.90 59.77
N GLY A 70 -70.28 89.26 58.57
CA GLY A 70 -70.22 90.63 58.09
C GLY A 70 -71.60 91.25 57.86
N VAL A 71 -72.63 90.45 57.60
CA VAL A 71 -74.00 90.95 57.38
C VAL A 71 -74.65 91.50 58.65
N SER A 72 -74.20 91.06 59.83
CA SER A 72 -74.55 91.70 61.11
C SER A 72 -74.01 93.13 61.22
N ALA A 73 -72.97 93.49 60.45
CA ALA A 73 -72.32 94.81 60.44
C ALA A 73 -72.75 95.71 59.26
N GLY A 74 -73.67 95.25 58.39
CA GLY A 74 -74.22 95.99 57.25
C GLY A 74 -73.52 95.69 55.90
N MET A 75 -74.28 95.79 54.79
CA MET A 75 -73.85 95.39 53.43
C MET A 75 -72.54 96.05 52.94
N GLY A 76 -72.19 97.24 53.45
CA GLY A 76 -70.92 97.91 53.11
C GLY A 76 -69.65 97.23 53.62
N SER A 77 -69.77 96.26 54.53
CA SER A 77 -68.63 95.52 55.11
C SER A 77 -68.15 94.34 54.26
N LEU A 78 -68.90 93.95 53.22
CA LEU A 78 -68.58 92.79 52.39
C LEU A 78 -67.51 93.09 51.32
N GLN A 79 -67.43 94.32 50.81
CA GLN A 79 -66.45 94.69 49.77
C GLN A 79 -64.99 94.64 50.28
N PRO A 80 -64.64 95.17 51.48
CA PRO A 80 -63.28 95.06 52.04
C PRO A 80 -62.84 93.60 52.27
N LEU A 81 -63.80 92.71 52.55
CA LEU A 81 -63.55 91.29 52.78
C LEU A 81 -63.08 90.60 51.49
N LEU A 82 -63.65 90.95 50.33
CA LEU A 82 -63.19 90.45 49.03
C LEU A 82 -61.86 91.08 48.60
N GLU A 83 -61.57 92.33 48.99
CA GLU A 83 -60.29 92.97 48.66
C GLU A 83 -59.09 92.25 49.28
N THR A 84 -59.25 91.64 50.47
CA THR A 84 -58.18 90.85 51.11
C THR A 84 -57.77 89.63 50.27
N PHE A 85 -58.69 89.08 49.47
CA PHE A 85 -58.42 87.94 48.59
C PHE A 85 -58.01 88.36 47.17
N ARG A 86 -58.05 89.65 46.84
CA ARG A 86 -57.73 90.16 45.50
C ARG A 86 -56.24 89.97 45.13
N GLU A 87 -55.36 89.86 46.12
CA GLU A 87 -53.92 89.70 45.92
C GLU A 87 -53.45 88.24 45.81
N ARG A 88 -54.35 87.27 45.93
CA ARG A 88 -54.02 85.85 45.78
C ARG A 88 -53.94 85.44 44.31
N GLU A 89 -52.77 85.00 43.88
CA GLU A 89 -52.48 84.62 42.48
C GLU A 89 -53.23 83.36 42.01
N ASP A 90 -53.70 82.53 42.94
CA ASP A 90 -54.46 81.31 42.65
C ASP A 90 -55.96 81.56 42.47
N LEU A 91 -56.43 82.79 42.68
CA LEU A 91 -57.81 83.20 42.51
C LEU A 91 -57.99 84.02 41.22
N ALA A 92 -58.85 83.52 40.33
CA ALA A 92 -59.29 84.23 39.13
C ALA A 92 -60.38 85.26 39.44
N TYR A 93 -61.32 84.93 40.33
CA TYR A 93 -62.38 85.83 40.77
C TYR A 93 -63.07 85.36 42.05
N ILE A 94 -63.73 86.27 42.74
CA ILE A 94 -64.68 86.00 43.82
C ILE A 94 -65.89 86.89 43.61
N PHE A 95 -67.10 86.38 43.80
CA PHE A 95 -68.28 87.22 43.92
C PHE A 95 -69.32 86.61 44.85
N ILE A 96 -70.21 87.42 45.39
CA ILE A 96 -71.33 86.98 46.21
C ILE A 96 -72.60 87.42 45.50
N GLN A 97 -73.55 86.51 45.36
CA GLN A 97 -74.87 86.81 44.82
C GLN A 97 -75.95 86.59 45.86
N ASP A 98 -77.08 87.25 45.69
CA ASP A 98 -78.29 87.02 46.48
C ASP A 98 -79.08 85.79 45.96
N PRO A 99 -80.18 85.39 46.62
CA PRO A 99 -81.00 84.27 46.15
C PRO A 99 -81.70 84.51 44.79
N THR A 100 -81.81 85.75 44.34
CA THR A 100 -82.34 86.10 43.01
C THR A 100 -81.26 86.04 41.91
N GLY A 101 -80.00 85.79 42.31
CA GLY A 101 -78.83 85.74 41.44
C GLY A 101 -78.28 87.12 41.08
N PHE A 102 -78.63 88.17 41.84
CA PHE A 102 -78.05 89.49 41.69
C PHE A 102 -76.69 89.53 42.42
N VAL A 103 -75.65 90.00 41.74
CA VAL A 103 -74.29 90.08 42.32
C VAL A 103 -74.21 91.25 43.29
N LEU A 104 -73.98 90.95 44.56
CA LEU A 104 -73.88 91.91 45.65
C LEU A 104 -72.49 92.56 45.69
N VAL A 105 -71.45 91.75 45.62
CA VAL A 105 -70.04 92.17 45.67
C VAL A 105 -69.21 91.26 44.78
N HIS A 106 -68.14 91.79 44.20
CA HIS A 106 -67.22 91.01 43.36
C HIS A 106 -65.78 91.55 43.43
N SER A 107 -64.81 90.70 43.09
CA SER A 107 -63.38 91.04 43.06
C SER A 107 -62.90 91.58 41.70
N PHE A 108 -63.78 91.66 40.68
CA PHE A 108 -63.42 92.22 39.38
C PHE A 108 -63.13 93.73 39.44
N GLN A 109 -62.08 94.17 38.76
CA GLN A 109 -61.86 95.60 38.46
C GLN A 109 -62.89 96.07 37.43
N GLY A 110 -63.70 97.08 37.75
CA GLY A 110 -64.76 97.61 36.88
C GLY A 110 -66.09 96.87 37.05
N THR A 111 -66.86 96.72 35.98
CA THR A 111 -68.17 96.06 36.02
C THR A 111 -68.06 94.54 36.07
N PHE A 112 -69.00 93.89 36.76
CA PHE A 112 -69.14 92.44 36.76
C PHE A 112 -69.38 91.90 35.33
N PRO A 113 -68.64 90.86 34.89
CA PRO A 113 -68.84 90.25 33.58
C PRO A 113 -70.10 89.38 33.56
N GLU A 114 -71.19 89.85 32.93
CA GLU A 114 -72.47 89.11 32.88
C GLU A 114 -72.35 87.74 32.18
N ASN A 115 -71.42 87.59 31.24
CA ASN A 115 -71.14 86.32 30.58
C ASN A 115 -70.57 85.24 31.51
N LEU A 116 -70.05 85.62 32.69
CA LEU A 116 -69.58 84.66 33.69
C LEU A 116 -70.72 83.89 34.33
N LYS A 117 -71.80 84.60 34.68
CA LYS A 117 -72.98 83.97 35.28
C LYS A 117 -73.60 82.97 34.30
N ALA A 118 -73.78 83.37 33.04
CA ALA A 118 -74.27 82.48 32.00
C ALA A 118 -73.37 81.24 31.79
N ALA A 119 -72.04 81.41 31.88
CA ALA A 119 -71.09 80.31 31.76
C ALA A 119 -71.11 79.35 32.96
N LEU A 120 -71.37 79.86 34.16
CA LEU A 120 -71.51 79.08 35.39
C LEU A 120 -72.82 78.28 35.41
N ASP A 121 -73.93 78.90 35.03
CA ASP A 121 -75.24 78.27 34.99
C ASP A 121 -75.34 77.19 33.90
N ALA A 122 -74.62 77.37 32.78
CA ALA A 122 -74.59 76.42 31.67
C ALA A 122 -73.88 75.09 32.00
N GLN A 123 -73.11 75.03 33.10
CA GLN A 123 -72.29 73.86 33.41
C GLN A 123 -72.81 73.08 34.61
N PRO A 124 -72.94 71.75 34.49
CA PRO A 124 -73.28 70.91 35.63
C PRO A 124 -72.13 70.97 36.64
N GLY A 125 -72.43 71.46 37.85
CA GLY A 125 -71.47 71.44 38.96
C GLY A 125 -71.69 70.21 39.84
N VAL A 126 -70.63 69.70 40.44
CA VAL A 126 -70.67 68.60 41.40
C VAL A 126 -70.58 69.21 42.80
N GLY A 127 -71.55 68.93 43.67
CA GLY A 127 -71.61 69.55 44.99
C GLY A 127 -71.78 68.56 46.13
N LYS A 128 -71.22 68.89 47.30
CA LYS A 128 -71.42 68.17 48.57
C LYS A 128 -71.77 69.19 49.65
N GLY A 129 -72.90 68.97 50.34
CA GLY A 129 -73.32 69.84 51.43
C GLY A 129 -73.61 71.27 50.95
N ARG A 130 -72.80 72.23 51.42
CA ARG A 130 -72.97 73.66 51.10
C ARG A 130 -72.18 74.11 49.87
N THR A 131 -71.35 73.26 49.27
CA THR A 131 -70.49 73.62 48.13
C THR A 131 -70.96 73.01 46.81
N ARG A 132 -70.70 73.69 45.70
CA ARG A 132 -70.82 73.19 44.32
C ARG A 132 -69.60 73.64 43.52
N VAL A 133 -68.90 72.68 42.93
CA VAL A 133 -67.71 72.90 42.10
C VAL A 133 -68.09 72.77 40.62
N VAL A 134 -67.76 73.77 39.82
CA VAL A 134 -67.80 73.74 38.36
C VAL A 134 -66.36 73.61 37.86
N PRO A 135 -65.99 72.47 37.25
CA PRO A 135 -64.59 72.13 37.00
C PRO A 135 -63.90 73.03 35.97
N GLU A 136 -64.62 73.63 35.04
CA GLU A 136 -64.02 74.56 34.08
C GLU A 136 -64.97 75.63 33.58
N VAL A 137 -64.85 76.84 34.08
CA VAL A 137 -65.51 78.01 33.53
C VAL A 137 -64.54 78.74 32.60
N ARG A 138 -65.00 79.03 31.38
CA ARG A 138 -64.26 79.85 30.42
C ARG A 138 -65.06 81.08 30.04
N ILE A 139 -64.47 82.24 30.21
CA ILE A 139 -65.03 83.50 29.69
C ILE A 139 -63.98 84.28 28.91
N LEU A 140 -64.44 85.02 27.91
CA LEU A 140 -63.62 86.00 27.20
C LEU A 140 -63.77 87.35 27.90
N ARG A 141 -62.65 87.93 28.34
CA ARG A 141 -62.61 89.25 28.98
C ARG A 141 -61.37 90.01 28.50
N GLY A 142 -61.57 91.18 27.87
CA GLY A 142 -60.47 92.05 27.42
C GLY A 142 -59.48 91.40 26.45
N GLY A 143 -59.92 90.46 25.62
CA GLY A 143 -59.06 89.72 24.67
C GLY A 143 -58.32 88.52 25.27
N ARG A 144 -58.45 88.24 26.56
CA ARG A 144 -57.92 87.04 27.23
C ARG A 144 -59.04 86.08 27.61
N THR A 145 -58.76 84.78 27.52
CA THR A 145 -59.68 83.73 27.99
C THR A 145 -59.36 83.45 29.45
N LEU A 146 -60.22 83.89 30.36
CA LEU A 146 -60.12 83.51 31.76
C LEU A 146 -60.64 82.07 31.88
N ARG A 147 -59.76 81.17 32.33
CA ARG A 147 -60.09 79.77 32.63
C ARG A 147 -59.96 79.56 34.13
N ALA A 148 -61.06 79.22 34.77
CA ALA A 148 -61.09 79.01 36.20
C ALA A 148 -61.91 77.78 36.57
N LEU A 149 -61.56 77.14 37.68
CA LEU A 149 -62.42 76.18 38.37
C LEU A 149 -63.25 76.97 39.37
N ASP A 150 -64.57 77.01 39.21
CA ASP A 150 -65.44 77.74 40.15
C ASP A 150 -65.85 76.85 41.29
N VAL A 151 -65.78 77.39 42.50
CA VAL A 151 -66.32 76.77 43.69
C VAL A 151 -67.31 77.73 44.31
N SER A 152 -68.55 77.30 44.40
CA SER A 152 -69.63 78.05 45.02
C SER A 152 -69.99 77.49 46.39
N ALA A 153 -70.32 78.35 47.35
CA ALA A 153 -70.74 77.98 48.69
C ALA A 153 -71.98 78.77 49.13
N ALA A 154 -72.99 78.08 49.68
CA ALA A 154 -74.21 78.70 50.18
C ALA A 154 -74.02 79.38 51.54
N VAL A 155 -74.51 80.61 51.68
CA VAL A 155 -74.54 81.37 52.95
C VAL A 155 -75.84 81.04 53.71
N ALA A 156 -75.78 80.70 55.00
CA ALA A 156 -76.94 80.16 55.73
C ALA A 156 -77.41 81.14 56.80
N GLU A 157 -78.24 82.10 56.40
CA GLU A 157 -78.99 82.92 57.36
C GLU A 157 -80.41 83.15 56.86
N ARG A 158 -81.35 83.40 57.80
CA ARG A 158 -82.82 83.51 57.60
C ARG A 158 -83.21 84.51 56.49
N GLY A 159 -83.07 84.08 55.24
CA GLY A 159 -83.76 84.58 54.05
C GLY A 159 -83.10 85.71 53.25
N ARG A 160 -81.81 86.06 53.43
CA ARG A 160 -81.24 87.28 52.78
C ARG A 160 -79.84 87.20 52.14
N LEU A 161 -79.16 86.05 52.07
CA LEU A 161 -77.88 85.92 51.35
C LEU A 161 -77.89 84.68 50.46
N GLY A 162 -77.36 84.80 49.24
CA GLY A 162 -77.34 83.72 48.25
C GLY A 162 -76.06 82.89 48.34
N THR A 163 -75.27 82.89 47.26
CA THR A 163 -74.08 82.04 47.12
C THR A 163 -72.82 82.87 46.94
N VAL A 164 -71.74 82.45 47.60
CA VAL A 164 -70.37 82.90 47.30
C VAL A 164 -69.85 82.05 46.15
N HIS A 165 -69.17 82.64 45.19
CA HIS A 165 -68.46 81.99 44.09
C HIS A 165 -66.99 82.36 44.15
N VAL A 166 -66.13 81.38 43.97
CA VAL A 166 -64.67 81.49 44.03
C VAL A 166 -64.10 80.76 42.82
N GLY A 167 -63.66 81.52 41.82
CA GLY A 167 -62.94 80.98 40.67
C GLY A 167 -61.46 80.83 40.97
N MET A 168 -60.93 79.61 40.95
CA MET A 168 -59.51 79.27 41.05
C MET A 168 -58.86 79.33 39.65
N ALA A 169 -57.74 80.03 39.48
CA ALA A 169 -57.09 80.21 38.17
C ALA A 169 -56.45 78.92 37.64
N ARG A 170 -56.81 78.49 36.42
CA ARG A 170 -56.29 77.24 35.81
C ARG A 170 -54.93 77.41 35.13
N GLU A 171 -54.50 78.65 34.88
CA GLU A 171 -53.25 78.97 34.18
C GLU A 171 -52.00 78.45 34.93
N PHE A 172 -52.04 78.39 36.26
CA PHE A 172 -50.97 77.83 37.09
C PHE A 172 -50.86 76.30 36.97
N ILE A 173 -51.99 75.60 36.85
CA ILE A 173 -52.03 74.14 36.65
C ILE A 173 -51.41 73.81 35.28
N ASP A 174 -51.85 74.51 34.24
CA ASP A 174 -51.38 74.27 32.86
C ASP A 174 -49.87 74.52 32.71
N ALA A 175 -49.33 75.55 33.36
CA ALA A 175 -47.90 75.85 33.35
C ALA A 175 -47.07 74.74 34.04
N ARG A 176 -47.53 74.25 35.21
CA ARG A 176 -46.85 73.18 35.96
C ARG A 176 -46.88 71.85 35.20
N VAL A 177 -48.03 71.52 34.60
CA VAL A 177 -48.22 70.30 33.81
C VAL A 177 -47.34 70.34 32.55
N ASN A 178 -47.24 71.47 31.85
CA ASN A 178 -46.41 71.57 30.64
C ASN A 178 -44.91 71.49 30.91
N ALA A 179 -44.42 72.04 32.04
CA ALA A 179 -43.02 71.89 32.44
C ALA A 179 -42.66 70.40 32.69
N LEU A 180 -43.49 69.70 33.47
CA LEU A 180 -43.29 68.28 33.77
C LEU A 180 -43.47 67.37 32.54
N ARG A 181 -44.33 67.74 31.57
CA ARG A 181 -44.48 67.03 30.29
C ARG A 181 -43.18 66.98 29.50
N TRP A 182 -42.41 68.06 29.44
CA TRP A 182 -41.13 68.08 28.73
C TRP A 182 -40.06 67.21 29.39
N GLU A 183 -40.02 67.18 30.73
CA GLU A 183 -39.13 66.27 31.47
C GLU A 183 -39.48 64.79 31.21
N MET A 184 -40.76 64.44 31.19
CA MET A 184 -41.21 63.08 30.86
C MET A 184 -40.87 62.67 29.42
N LEU A 185 -41.02 63.58 28.45
CA LEU A 185 -40.65 63.33 27.05
C LEU A 185 -39.13 63.14 26.88
N ALA A 186 -38.31 63.91 27.60
CA ALA A 186 -36.86 63.74 27.58
C ALA A 186 -36.46 62.36 28.16
N PHE A 187 -37.08 61.93 29.25
CA PHE A 187 -36.86 60.61 29.84
C PHE A 187 -37.30 59.47 28.89
N ALA A 188 -38.44 59.63 28.23
CA ALA A 188 -38.92 58.70 27.21
C ALA A 188 -37.92 58.55 26.04
N LEU A 189 -37.35 59.65 25.56
CA LEU A 189 -36.33 59.63 24.51
C LEU A 189 -35.06 58.90 24.96
N LEU A 190 -34.64 59.08 26.22
CA LEU A 190 -33.48 58.40 26.79
C LEU A 190 -33.71 56.88 26.88
N LEU A 191 -34.89 56.43 27.27
CA LEU A 191 -35.22 55.00 27.28
C LEU A 191 -35.22 54.37 25.89
N VAL A 192 -35.76 55.09 24.90
CA VAL A 192 -35.77 54.62 23.50
C VAL A 192 -34.34 54.56 22.95
N SER A 193 -33.52 55.59 23.17
CA SER A 193 -32.13 55.62 22.70
C SER A 193 -31.28 54.53 23.37
N GLY A 194 -31.44 54.33 24.69
CA GLY A 194 -30.80 53.23 25.42
C GLY A 194 -31.16 51.86 24.87
N GLY A 195 -32.45 51.62 24.56
CA GLY A 195 -32.91 50.38 23.93
C GLY A 195 -32.30 50.12 22.55
N VAL A 196 -32.18 51.16 21.71
CA VAL A 196 -31.55 51.07 20.38
C VAL A 196 -30.07 50.75 20.49
N VAL A 197 -29.34 51.42 21.40
CA VAL A 197 -27.91 51.16 21.63
C VAL A 197 -27.69 49.74 22.11
N LEU A 198 -28.47 49.27 23.09
CA LEU A 198 -28.39 47.91 23.61
C LEU A 198 -28.63 46.89 22.48
N ALA A 199 -29.69 47.06 21.69
CA ALA A 199 -30.00 46.17 20.58
C ALA A 199 -28.92 46.19 19.49
N ALA A 200 -28.28 47.34 19.23
CA ALA A 200 -27.13 47.42 18.32
C ALA A 200 -25.90 46.66 18.86
N LEU A 201 -25.63 46.75 20.17
CA LEU A 201 -24.57 45.99 20.83
C LEU A 201 -24.85 44.48 20.76
N PHE A 202 -26.08 44.03 21.01
CA PHE A 202 -26.51 42.63 20.83
C PHE A 202 -26.37 42.17 19.37
N GLY A 203 -26.79 43.00 18.42
CA GLY A 203 -26.64 42.70 16.99
C GLY A 203 -25.18 42.53 16.57
N ARG A 204 -24.27 43.31 17.17
CA ARG A 204 -22.84 43.25 16.87
C ARG A 204 -22.11 42.12 17.59
N SER A 205 -22.50 41.79 18.82
CA SER A 205 -21.84 40.76 19.65
C SER A 205 -22.36 39.35 19.38
N ILE A 206 -23.67 39.17 19.12
CA ILE A 206 -24.26 37.83 18.96
C ILE A 206 -24.65 37.55 17.51
N VAL A 207 -25.45 38.42 16.89
CA VAL A 207 -26.07 38.10 15.59
C VAL A 207 -25.04 38.05 14.46
N ARG A 208 -24.11 39.01 14.40
CA ARG A 208 -23.10 39.04 13.33
C ARG A 208 -22.18 37.81 13.33
N PRO A 209 -21.54 37.42 14.45
CA PRO A 209 -20.70 36.21 14.47
C PRO A 209 -21.47 34.94 14.13
N LEU A 210 -22.72 34.78 14.61
CA LEU A 210 -23.55 33.62 14.26
C LEU A 210 -23.90 33.59 12.75
N ALA A 211 -24.19 34.75 12.16
CA ALA A 211 -24.43 34.86 10.73
C ALA A 211 -23.18 34.52 9.89
N GLU A 212 -21.99 34.94 10.35
CA GLU A 212 -20.70 34.56 9.72
C GLU A 212 -20.47 33.04 9.80
N LEU A 213 -20.66 32.41 10.97
CA LEU A 213 -20.54 30.95 11.12
C LEU A 213 -21.53 30.20 10.23
N THR A 214 -22.79 30.66 10.17
CA THR A 214 -23.83 30.07 9.32
C THR A 214 -23.47 30.20 7.84
N SER A 215 -22.91 31.34 7.44
CA SER A 215 -22.45 31.56 6.07
C SER A 215 -21.28 30.64 5.72
N VAL A 216 -20.27 30.52 6.60
CA VAL A 216 -19.14 29.60 6.38
C VAL A 216 -19.62 28.15 6.30
N ALA A 217 -20.51 27.72 7.21
CA ALA A 217 -21.10 26.38 7.16
C ALA A 217 -21.87 26.14 5.85
N GLY A 218 -22.68 27.11 5.41
CA GLY A 218 -23.39 27.04 4.13
C GLY A 218 -22.44 26.93 2.93
N HIS A 219 -21.34 27.68 2.93
CA HIS A 219 -20.31 27.58 1.91
C HIS A 219 -19.63 26.21 1.90
N ILE A 220 -19.22 25.69 3.06
CA ILE A 220 -18.63 24.35 3.18
C ILE A 220 -19.56 23.27 2.62
N VAL A 221 -20.85 23.33 2.94
CA VAL A 221 -21.83 22.36 2.42
C VAL A 221 -22.05 22.50 0.91
N SER A 222 -22.09 23.74 0.39
CA SER A 222 -22.39 23.98 -1.03
C SER A 222 -21.21 23.75 -1.97
N SER A 223 -19.99 24.04 -1.52
CA SER A 223 -18.80 24.08 -2.38
C SER A 223 -17.63 23.25 -1.86
N GLY A 224 -17.78 22.60 -0.70
CA GLY A 224 -16.70 21.85 -0.06
C GLY A 224 -15.50 22.72 0.35
N ASP A 225 -15.64 24.05 0.39
CA ASP A 225 -14.50 24.96 0.58
C ASP A 225 -14.11 25.07 2.05
N LEU A 226 -13.09 24.31 2.44
CA LEU A 226 -12.54 24.29 3.79
C LEU A 226 -11.44 25.35 3.98
N THR A 227 -11.13 26.16 2.96
CA THR A 227 -10.01 27.13 3.00
C THR A 227 -10.37 28.42 3.74
N ARG A 228 -11.66 28.75 3.85
CA ARG A 228 -12.11 30.03 4.42
C ARG A 228 -11.71 30.20 5.90
N PRO A 229 -11.11 31.35 6.27
CA PRO A 229 -10.74 31.62 7.65
C PRO A 229 -11.98 31.90 8.52
N ILE A 230 -12.07 31.22 9.66
CA ILE A 230 -13.11 31.46 10.67
C ILE A 230 -12.55 32.43 11.71
N LYS A 231 -13.14 33.63 11.77
CA LYS A 231 -12.71 34.65 12.73
C LYS A 231 -13.24 34.29 14.11
N THR A 232 -12.34 33.93 15.03
CA THR A 232 -12.66 33.72 16.44
C THR A 232 -12.51 35.04 17.18
N ARG A 233 -13.64 35.59 17.68
CA ARG A 233 -13.65 36.83 18.47
C ARG A 233 -14.52 36.65 19.69
N GLY A 234 -14.08 37.18 20.83
CA GLY A 234 -14.79 37.12 22.10
C GLY A 234 -14.43 35.90 22.95
N ASN A 235 -14.63 36.03 24.27
CA ASN A 235 -14.43 34.97 25.26
C ASN A 235 -15.76 34.42 25.81
N ASP A 236 -16.88 34.81 25.19
CA ASP A 236 -18.23 34.36 25.52
C ASP A 236 -18.57 33.02 24.83
N GLU A 237 -19.81 32.56 24.99
CA GLU A 237 -20.31 31.33 24.39
C GLU A 237 -20.21 31.34 22.86
N VAL A 238 -20.39 32.50 22.24
CA VAL A 238 -20.29 32.67 20.78
C VAL A 238 -18.84 32.57 20.32
N GLY A 239 -17.90 33.14 21.07
CA GLY A 239 -16.46 32.99 20.86
C GLY A 239 -16.00 31.53 21.00
N LYS A 240 -16.45 30.83 22.06
CA LYS A 240 -16.16 29.38 22.25
C LYS A 240 -16.74 28.52 21.13
N LEU A 241 -17.95 28.82 20.66
CA LEU A 241 -18.56 28.15 19.51
C LEU A 241 -17.74 28.37 18.24
N SER A 242 -17.33 29.62 18.00
CA SER A 242 -16.52 29.99 16.83
C SER A 242 -15.17 29.27 16.84
N ASN A 243 -14.53 29.17 18.01
CA ASN A 243 -13.28 28.44 18.18
C ASN A 243 -13.44 26.94 17.95
N SER A 244 -14.48 26.33 18.54
CA SER A 244 -14.77 24.89 18.35
C SER A 244 -15.09 24.57 16.89
N PHE A 245 -15.85 25.43 16.21
CA PHE A 245 -16.14 25.31 14.78
C PHE A 245 -14.87 25.45 13.93
N SER A 246 -13.99 26.40 14.26
CA SER A 246 -12.68 26.55 13.59
C SER A 246 -11.79 25.33 13.75
N GLN A 247 -11.74 24.74 14.96
CA GLN A 247 -10.97 23.53 15.21
C GLN A 247 -11.54 22.34 14.43
N MET A 248 -12.87 22.20 14.37
CA MET A 248 -13.53 21.15 13.58
C MET A 248 -13.20 21.29 12.09
N VAL A 249 -13.31 22.49 11.51
CA VAL A 249 -12.96 22.73 10.11
C VAL A 249 -11.47 22.50 9.85
N GLY A 250 -10.60 22.87 10.80
CA GLY A 250 -9.17 22.55 10.74
C GLY A 250 -8.90 21.04 10.72
N LYS A 251 -9.61 20.26 11.55
CA LYS A 251 -9.49 18.79 11.57
C LYS A 251 -10.06 18.14 10.31
N LEU A 252 -11.18 18.65 9.78
CA LEU A 252 -11.70 18.19 8.49
C LEU A 252 -10.69 18.45 7.37
N ARG A 253 -10.08 19.64 7.33
CA ARG A 253 -9.01 19.98 6.37
C ARG A 253 -7.84 19.00 6.46
N GLU A 254 -7.35 18.71 7.65
CA GLU A 254 -6.26 17.76 7.91
C GLU A 254 -6.62 16.34 7.40
N VAL A 255 -7.82 15.86 7.72
CA VAL A 255 -8.31 14.54 7.25
C VAL A 255 -8.43 14.51 5.73
N THR A 256 -8.97 15.55 5.09
CA THR A 256 -9.09 15.65 3.63
C THR A 256 -7.72 15.60 2.96
N VAL A 257 -6.72 16.35 3.46
CA VAL A 257 -5.34 16.31 2.91
C VAL A 257 -4.73 14.93 3.06
N ASN A 258 -4.86 14.30 4.24
CA ASN A 258 -4.34 12.95 4.46
C ASN A 258 -5.00 11.91 3.55
N LEU A 259 -6.31 12.02 3.30
CA LEU A 259 -7.02 11.14 2.36
C LEU A 259 -6.60 11.38 0.90
N GLN A 260 -6.34 12.62 0.49
CA GLN A 260 -5.77 12.95 -0.82
C GLN A 260 -4.40 12.29 -1.00
N HIS A 261 -3.51 12.43 -0.02
CA HIS A 261 -2.18 11.80 -0.05
C HIS A 261 -2.29 10.27 -0.09
N ALA A 262 -3.20 9.69 0.70
CA ALA A 262 -3.45 8.25 0.71
C ALA A 262 -3.97 7.74 -0.64
N ALA A 263 -4.87 8.49 -1.30
CA ALA A 263 -5.36 8.15 -2.63
C ALA A 263 -4.23 8.19 -3.67
N THR A 264 -3.40 9.25 -3.68
CA THR A 264 -2.25 9.32 -4.60
C THR A 264 -1.26 8.17 -4.37
N ALA A 265 -0.93 7.87 -3.12
CA ALA A 265 -0.04 6.75 -2.78
C ALA A 265 -0.65 5.40 -3.19
N LEU A 266 -1.96 5.23 -3.06
CA LEU A 266 -2.67 4.01 -3.47
C LEU A 266 -2.63 3.83 -4.99
N THR A 267 -2.87 4.90 -5.77
CA THR A 267 -2.74 4.86 -7.24
C THR A 267 -1.32 4.49 -7.65
N GLN A 268 -0.29 5.15 -7.10
CA GLN A 268 1.11 4.82 -7.39
C GLN A 268 1.47 3.37 -7.06
N SER A 269 0.98 2.88 -5.92
CA SER A 269 1.20 1.48 -5.50
C SER A 269 0.52 0.49 -6.46
N THR A 270 -0.66 0.86 -6.96
CA THR A 270 -1.43 0.02 -7.89
C THR A 270 -0.81 0.00 -9.28
N ASP A 271 -0.32 1.14 -9.78
CA ASP A 271 0.46 1.22 -11.03
C ASP A 271 1.71 0.35 -10.95
N HIS A 272 2.44 0.44 -9.83
CA HIS A 272 3.60 -0.41 -9.58
C HIS A 272 3.24 -1.91 -9.53
N LEU A 273 2.11 -2.26 -8.90
CA LEU A 273 1.63 -3.64 -8.82
C LEU A 273 1.27 -4.20 -10.20
N ASN A 274 0.63 -3.39 -11.06
CA ASN A 274 0.30 -3.75 -12.44
C ASN A 274 1.56 -3.93 -13.30
N ALA A 275 2.52 -3.01 -13.20
CA ALA A 275 3.80 -3.12 -13.89
C ALA A 275 4.56 -4.39 -13.47
N SER A 276 4.65 -4.65 -12.16
CA SER A 276 5.29 -5.85 -11.62
C SER A 276 4.58 -7.14 -12.06
N SER A 277 3.25 -7.16 -12.07
CA SER A 277 2.46 -8.31 -12.55
C SER A 277 2.73 -8.59 -14.03
N THR A 278 2.85 -7.54 -14.86
CA THR A 278 3.17 -7.66 -16.29
C THR A 278 4.58 -8.22 -16.50
N GLU A 279 5.56 -7.72 -15.76
CA GLU A 279 6.95 -8.21 -15.81
C GLU A 279 7.06 -9.67 -15.34
N GLN A 280 6.33 -10.03 -14.28
CA GLN A 280 6.26 -11.42 -13.81
C GLN A 280 5.64 -12.34 -14.87
N ALA A 281 4.57 -11.92 -15.55
CA ALA A 281 3.95 -12.71 -16.61
C ALA A 281 4.92 -12.97 -17.78
N GLN A 282 5.68 -11.96 -18.20
CA GLN A 282 6.72 -12.11 -19.22
C GLN A 282 7.84 -13.04 -18.77
N THR A 283 8.23 -12.97 -17.49
CA THR A 283 9.27 -13.83 -16.93
C THR A 283 8.83 -15.28 -16.88
N ILE A 284 7.59 -15.56 -16.49
CA ILE A 284 7.03 -16.91 -16.51
C ILE A 284 6.96 -17.46 -17.94
N SER A 285 6.57 -16.63 -18.92
CA SER A 285 6.57 -17.06 -20.32
C SER A 285 7.96 -17.50 -20.79
N ARG A 286 9.01 -16.75 -20.43
CA ARG A 286 10.40 -17.14 -20.70
C ARG A 286 10.82 -18.42 -19.95
N GLN A 287 10.42 -18.56 -18.69
CA GLN A 287 10.70 -19.77 -17.90
C GLN A 287 10.00 -21.00 -18.48
N ALA A 288 8.77 -20.86 -18.95
CA ALA A 288 8.03 -21.94 -19.60
C ALA A 288 8.73 -22.42 -20.88
N ALA A 289 9.25 -21.49 -21.69
CA ALA A 289 10.04 -21.84 -22.88
C ALA A 289 11.35 -22.57 -22.50
N ALA A 290 12.06 -22.09 -21.48
CA ALA A 290 13.28 -22.76 -20.99
C ALA A 290 13.00 -24.15 -20.40
N LEU A 291 11.86 -24.34 -19.73
CA LEU A 291 11.42 -25.66 -19.23
C LEU A 291 11.12 -26.62 -20.38
N GLN A 292 10.46 -26.16 -21.45
CA GLN A 292 10.22 -26.97 -22.64
C GLN A 292 11.54 -27.40 -23.30
N GLU A 293 12.49 -26.48 -23.44
CA GLU A 293 13.82 -26.81 -23.96
C GLU A 293 14.54 -27.84 -23.07
N THR A 294 14.50 -27.64 -21.74
CA THR A 294 15.07 -28.59 -20.77
C THR A 294 14.44 -29.98 -20.89
N GLN A 295 13.12 -30.04 -21.13
CA GLN A 295 12.40 -31.30 -21.33
C GLN A 295 12.86 -32.03 -22.59
N VAL A 296 13.02 -31.29 -23.70
CA VAL A 296 13.55 -31.84 -24.96
C VAL A 296 14.97 -32.36 -24.76
N THR A 297 15.85 -31.57 -24.15
CA THR A 297 17.23 -31.99 -23.85
C THR A 297 17.26 -33.23 -22.95
N ALA A 298 16.45 -33.28 -21.90
CA ALA A 298 16.37 -34.48 -21.04
C ALA A 298 15.97 -35.74 -21.83
N GLN A 299 15.04 -35.60 -22.77
CA GLN A 299 14.60 -36.69 -23.63
C GLN A 299 15.70 -37.15 -24.61
N GLU A 300 16.45 -36.21 -25.19
CA GLU A 300 17.60 -36.52 -26.04
C GLU A 300 18.73 -37.23 -25.26
N ILE A 301 19.02 -36.78 -24.03
CA ILE A 301 19.99 -37.44 -23.15
C ILE A 301 19.50 -38.86 -22.81
N LYS A 302 18.19 -39.06 -22.57
CA LYS A 302 17.61 -40.39 -22.32
C LYS A 302 17.84 -41.35 -23.49
N GLN A 303 17.60 -40.86 -24.70
CA GLN A 303 17.77 -41.65 -25.92
C GLN A 303 19.24 -42.02 -26.13
N THR A 304 20.15 -41.05 -26.01
CA THR A 304 21.59 -41.28 -26.16
C THR A 304 22.15 -42.19 -25.07
N SER A 305 21.68 -42.07 -23.83
CA SER A 305 22.03 -42.98 -22.72
C SER A 305 21.57 -44.41 -23.01
N THR A 306 20.35 -44.60 -23.52
CA THR A 306 19.86 -45.92 -23.90
C THR A 306 20.71 -46.55 -25.01
N LEU A 307 21.08 -45.76 -26.02
CA LEU A 307 21.98 -46.21 -27.08
C LEU A 307 23.37 -46.57 -26.53
N ALA A 308 23.92 -45.76 -25.62
CA ALA A 308 25.19 -46.04 -24.97
C ALA A 308 25.17 -47.35 -24.17
N ALA A 309 24.08 -47.65 -23.45
CA ALA A 309 23.90 -48.92 -22.75
C ALA A 309 23.94 -50.11 -23.72
N GLN A 310 23.19 -50.05 -24.83
CA GLN A 310 23.18 -51.10 -25.85
C GLN A 310 24.57 -51.30 -26.49
N LYS A 311 25.30 -50.21 -26.73
CA LYS A 311 26.67 -50.29 -27.26
C LYS A 311 27.64 -50.90 -26.24
N ALA A 312 27.53 -50.54 -24.96
CA ALA A 312 28.34 -51.15 -23.92
C ALA A 312 28.10 -52.66 -23.84
N GLU A 313 26.86 -53.12 -23.88
CA GLU A 313 26.52 -54.55 -23.87
C GLU A 313 27.08 -55.28 -25.11
N SER A 314 27.00 -54.66 -26.28
CA SER A 314 27.60 -55.19 -27.50
C SER A 314 29.12 -55.31 -27.41
N VAL A 315 29.82 -54.31 -26.87
CA VAL A 315 31.28 -54.36 -26.69
C VAL A 315 31.67 -55.42 -25.65
N LEU A 316 30.89 -55.59 -24.58
CA LEU A 316 31.13 -56.62 -23.58
C LEU A 316 31.05 -58.03 -24.19
N SER A 317 30.04 -58.30 -25.02
CA SER A 317 29.92 -59.56 -25.75
C SER A 317 31.11 -59.82 -26.70
N VAL A 318 31.61 -58.77 -27.37
CA VAL A 318 32.81 -58.89 -28.22
C VAL A 318 34.06 -59.16 -27.38
N ALA A 319 34.21 -58.51 -26.23
CA ALA A 319 35.33 -58.73 -25.32
C ALA A 319 35.34 -60.16 -24.76
N GLU A 320 34.19 -60.70 -24.34
CA GLU A 320 34.07 -62.08 -23.87
C GLU A 320 34.45 -63.10 -24.96
N ARG A 321 34.03 -62.86 -26.20
CA ARG A 321 34.44 -63.67 -27.35
C ARG A 321 35.95 -63.57 -27.62
N ALA A 322 36.53 -62.38 -27.50
CA ALA A 322 37.96 -62.16 -27.71
C ALA A 322 38.78 -62.85 -26.61
N ASP A 323 38.35 -62.83 -25.35
CA ASP A 323 39.02 -63.52 -24.23
C ASP A 323 38.98 -65.05 -24.45
N SER A 324 37.82 -65.58 -24.85
CA SER A 324 37.71 -67.01 -25.20
C SER A 324 38.63 -67.40 -26.35
N LEU A 325 38.77 -66.55 -27.37
CA LEU A 325 39.66 -66.81 -28.51
C LEU A 325 41.13 -66.72 -28.10
N ALA A 326 41.50 -65.76 -27.25
CA ALA A 326 42.85 -65.61 -26.73
C ALA A 326 43.27 -66.84 -25.90
N ARG A 327 42.38 -67.34 -25.02
CA ARG A 327 42.62 -68.57 -24.23
C ARG A 327 42.78 -69.80 -25.12
N ALA A 328 41.94 -69.94 -26.16
CA ALA A 328 42.10 -71.02 -27.13
C ALA A 328 43.41 -70.91 -27.92
N GLY A 329 43.82 -69.69 -28.26
CA GLY A 329 45.11 -69.41 -28.91
C GLY A 329 46.30 -69.76 -28.02
N GLU A 330 46.24 -69.41 -26.73
CA GLU A 330 47.28 -69.76 -25.74
C GLU A 330 47.44 -71.28 -25.63
N ALA A 331 46.35 -72.03 -25.51
CA ALA A 331 46.39 -73.50 -25.47
C ALA A 331 47.00 -74.09 -26.75
N SER A 332 46.70 -73.53 -27.93
CA SER A 332 47.28 -73.95 -29.21
C SER A 332 48.79 -73.68 -29.30
N ILE A 333 49.25 -72.54 -28.77
CA ILE A 333 50.68 -72.22 -28.65
C ILE A 333 51.39 -73.19 -27.71
N GLU A 334 50.79 -73.52 -26.55
CA GLU A 334 51.36 -74.49 -25.62
C GLU A 334 51.51 -75.88 -26.26
N GLN A 335 50.50 -76.31 -27.03
CA GLN A 335 50.58 -77.55 -27.79
C GLN A 335 51.67 -77.51 -28.88
N THR A 336 51.81 -76.37 -29.56
CA THR A 336 52.86 -76.17 -30.57
C THR A 336 54.26 -76.17 -29.95
N MET A 337 54.42 -75.55 -28.78
CA MET A 337 55.66 -75.59 -28.00
C MET A 337 56.03 -77.02 -27.60
N ALA A 338 55.06 -77.83 -27.15
CA ALA A 338 55.30 -79.24 -26.84
C ALA A 338 55.77 -80.00 -28.08
N GLY A 339 55.08 -79.86 -29.22
CA GLY A 339 55.46 -80.51 -30.47
C GLY A 339 56.85 -80.11 -30.99
N LEU A 340 57.22 -78.83 -30.88
CA LEU A 340 58.57 -78.38 -31.27
C LEU A 340 59.66 -78.89 -30.32
N ASN A 341 59.37 -79.02 -29.02
CA ASN A 341 60.31 -79.64 -28.07
C ASN A 341 60.52 -81.14 -28.38
N ASP A 342 59.47 -81.85 -28.81
CA ASP A 342 59.57 -83.25 -29.23
C ASP A 342 60.43 -83.39 -30.49
N ILE A 343 60.21 -82.53 -31.49
CA ILE A 343 61.06 -82.50 -32.71
C ILE A 343 62.50 -82.16 -32.32
N ARG A 344 62.73 -81.27 -31.35
CA ARG A 344 64.08 -80.96 -30.82
C ARG A 344 64.77 -82.17 -30.23
N ALA A 345 64.07 -82.95 -29.42
CA ALA A 345 64.61 -84.20 -28.91
C ALA A 345 64.96 -85.17 -30.06
N GLN A 346 64.09 -85.30 -31.05
CA GLN A 346 64.26 -86.21 -32.18
C GLN A 346 65.42 -85.82 -33.10
N VAL A 347 65.62 -84.52 -33.35
CA VAL A 347 66.80 -84.01 -34.09
C VAL A 347 68.09 -84.25 -33.31
N GLY A 348 68.06 -84.13 -31.98
CA GLY A 348 69.18 -84.48 -31.11
C GLY A 348 69.56 -85.97 -31.21
N GLU A 349 68.57 -86.86 -31.19
CA GLU A 349 68.78 -88.31 -31.36
C GLU A 349 69.35 -88.65 -32.75
N ILE A 350 68.84 -87.99 -33.81
CA ILE A 350 69.37 -88.14 -35.17
C ILE A 350 70.84 -87.70 -35.24
N ALA A 351 71.20 -86.59 -34.58
CA ALA A 351 72.58 -86.11 -34.53
C ALA A 351 73.51 -87.17 -33.88
N GLU A 352 73.09 -87.75 -32.76
CA GLU A 352 73.84 -88.80 -32.06
C GLU A 352 74.04 -90.04 -32.94
N LYS A 353 73.00 -90.49 -33.64
CA LYS A 353 73.08 -91.64 -34.57
C LYS A 353 73.97 -91.39 -35.77
N ILE A 354 73.99 -90.18 -36.31
CA ILE A 354 74.90 -89.80 -37.40
C ILE A 354 76.35 -89.82 -36.92
N LEU A 355 76.63 -89.32 -35.70
CA LEU A 355 77.97 -89.37 -35.11
C LEU A 355 78.43 -90.83 -34.87
N GLU A 356 77.54 -91.69 -34.37
CA GLU A 356 77.81 -93.13 -34.21
C GLU A 356 78.14 -93.79 -35.55
N LEU A 357 77.39 -93.48 -36.61
CA LEU A 357 77.65 -93.97 -37.96
C LEU A 357 79.00 -93.48 -38.51
N GLY A 358 79.35 -92.21 -38.26
CA GLY A 358 80.64 -91.64 -38.63
C GLY A 358 81.82 -92.38 -37.99
N GLU A 359 81.71 -92.71 -36.69
CA GLU A 359 82.72 -93.47 -35.97
C GLU A 359 82.85 -94.90 -36.51
N ARG A 360 81.72 -95.60 -36.72
CA ARG A 360 81.70 -96.94 -37.32
C ARG A 360 82.31 -96.96 -38.72
N THR A 361 82.03 -95.94 -39.55
CA THR A 361 82.59 -95.80 -40.90
C THR A 361 84.11 -95.65 -40.84
N ARG A 362 84.63 -94.86 -39.89
CA ARG A 362 86.07 -94.67 -39.67
C ARG A 362 86.75 -95.96 -39.22
N GLN A 363 86.11 -96.72 -38.32
CA GLN A 363 86.60 -98.04 -37.88
C GLN A 363 86.68 -99.03 -39.05
N ILE A 364 85.63 -99.11 -39.89
CA ILE A 364 85.63 -99.96 -41.08
C ILE A 364 86.71 -99.52 -42.08
N GLY A 365 86.95 -98.21 -42.23
CA GLY A 365 88.05 -97.67 -43.04
C GLY A 365 89.43 -98.15 -42.58
N GLY A 366 89.64 -98.20 -41.26
CA GLY A 366 90.85 -98.75 -40.66
C GLY A 366 91.01 -100.25 -40.96
N ILE A 367 89.96 -101.05 -40.76
CA ILE A 367 89.96 -102.49 -41.07
C ILE A 367 90.25 -102.72 -42.56
N THR A 368 89.60 -101.95 -43.44
CA THR A 368 89.79 -102.05 -44.90
C THR A 368 91.23 -101.72 -45.32
N GLN A 369 91.90 -100.78 -44.63
CA GLN A 369 93.33 -100.52 -44.84
C GLN A 369 94.16 -101.75 -44.48
N THR A 370 93.94 -102.33 -43.30
CA THR A 370 94.67 -103.53 -42.85
C THR A 370 94.48 -104.71 -43.81
N VAL A 371 93.27 -104.91 -44.35
CA VAL A 371 93.00 -105.96 -45.34
C VAL A 371 93.74 -105.68 -46.66
N LYS A 372 93.79 -104.42 -47.12
CA LYS A 372 94.58 -104.04 -48.29
C LYS A 372 96.07 -104.31 -48.08
N ASP A 373 96.62 -103.91 -46.93
CA ASP A 373 98.03 -104.13 -46.59
C ASP A 373 98.37 -105.64 -46.56
N LEU A 374 97.47 -106.46 -46.02
CA LEU A 374 97.62 -107.93 -46.02
C LEU A 374 97.55 -108.52 -47.44
N ALA A 375 96.67 -107.98 -48.29
CA ALA A 375 96.58 -108.38 -49.70
C ALA A 375 97.84 -107.97 -50.48
N ASP A 376 98.38 -106.77 -50.27
CA ASP A 376 99.65 -106.31 -50.84
C ASP A 376 100.82 -107.22 -50.41
N GLN A 377 100.88 -107.57 -49.12
CA GLN A 377 101.86 -108.54 -48.61
C GLN A 377 101.70 -109.92 -49.25
N SER A 378 100.45 -110.39 -49.38
CA SER A 378 100.14 -111.68 -50.03
C SER A 378 100.52 -111.68 -51.51
N ASN A 379 100.29 -110.57 -52.22
CA ASN A 379 100.69 -110.36 -53.61
C ASN A 379 102.21 -110.43 -53.79
N MET A 380 102.96 -109.79 -52.87
CA MET A 380 104.42 -109.83 -52.83
C MET A 380 104.97 -111.21 -52.48
N LEU A 381 104.38 -111.90 -51.51
CA LEU A 381 104.74 -113.28 -51.15
C LEU A 381 104.48 -114.23 -52.32
N ALA A 382 103.33 -114.09 -52.98
CA ALA A 382 102.97 -114.87 -54.16
C ALA A 382 103.90 -114.61 -55.35
N LEU A 383 104.35 -113.37 -55.55
CA LEU A 383 105.35 -113.03 -56.55
C LEU A 383 106.68 -113.72 -56.28
N ASN A 384 107.17 -113.63 -55.04
CA ASN A 384 108.41 -114.27 -54.61
C ASN A 384 108.32 -115.79 -54.77
N ALA A 385 107.19 -116.40 -54.41
CA ALA A 385 106.94 -117.82 -54.60
C ALA A 385 106.88 -118.23 -56.09
N ALA A 386 106.27 -117.40 -56.95
CA ALA A 386 106.23 -117.64 -58.39
C ALA A 386 107.62 -117.56 -59.04
N ILE A 387 108.46 -116.60 -58.61
CA ILE A 387 109.85 -116.48 -59.06
C ILE A 387 110.66 -117.71 -58.65
N GLU A 388 110.58 -118.14 -57.39
CA GLU A 388 111.32 -119.32 -56.90
C GLU A 388 110.83 -120.63 -57.56
N ALA A 389 109.54 -120.71 -57.89
CA ALA A 389 108.97 -121.82 -58.62
C ALA A 389 109.48 -121.88 -60.08
N VAL A 390 109.66 -120.74 -60.76
CA VAL A 390 110.31 -120.68 -62.10
C VAL A 390 111.80 -121.06 -61.99
N ARG A 391 112.47 -120.63 -60.92
CA ARG A 391 113.89 -120.96 -60.64
C ARG A 391 114.12 -122.46 -60.45
N SER A 392 113.13 -123.18 -59.93
CA SER A 392 113.18 -124.63 -59.63
C SER A 392 112.89 -125.55 -60.83
N GLY A 393 112.70 -125.00 -62.04
CA GLY A 393 112.55 -125.79 -63.28
C GLY A 393 111.32 -126.70 -63.31
N GLU A 394 111.48 -127.95 -63.76
CA GLU A 394 110.37 -128.92 -63.90
C GLU A 394 109.64 -129.23 -62.58
N HIS A 395 110.35 -129.21 -61.44
CA HIS A 395 109.76 -129.50 -60.12
C HIS A 395 108.91 -128.35 -59.56
N GLY A 396 109.07 -127.13 -60.07
CA GLY A 396 108.34 -125.94 -59.60
C GLY A 396 107.01 -125.66 -60.32
N LYS A 397 106.67 -126.42 -61.37
CA LYS A 397 105.49 -126.14 -62.22
C LYS A 397 104.17 -126.09 -61.44
N GLY A 398 103.92 -127.03 -60.52
CA GLY A 398 102.71 -127.05 -59.69
C GLY A 398 102.63 -125.88 -58.71
N PHE A 399 103.75 -125.55 -58.05
CA PHE A 399 103.85 -124.39 -57.15
C PHE A 399 103.70 -123.06 -57.89
N SER A 400 104.20 -122.95 -59.12
CA SER A 400 104.05 -121.74 -59.95
C SER A 400 102.58 -121.46 -60.32
N VAL A 401 101.76 -122.49 -60.52
CA VAL A 401 100.33 -122.33 -60.76
C VAL A 401 99.62 -121.81 -59.50
N VAL A 402 99.88 -122.42 -58.34
CA VAL A 402 99.31 -121.98 -57.06
C VAL A 402 99.73 -120.55 -56.71
N ALA A 403 101.02 -120.21 -56.89
CA ALA A 403 101.52 -118.86 -56.63
C ALA A 403 100.88 -117.81 -57.56
N ARG A 404 100.62 -118.12 -58.84
CA ARG A 404 99.88 -117.23 -59.73
C ARG A 404 98.41 -117.06 -59.31
N GLU A 405 97.76 -118.11 -58.83
CA GLU A 405 96.38 -118.04 -58.35
C GLU A 405 96.27 -117.20 -57.07
N ILE A 406 97.19 -117.37 -56.10
CA ILE A 406 97.25 -116.53 -54.90
C ILE A 406 97.51 -115.07 -55.27
N ARG A 407 98.40 -114.83 -56.24
CA ARG A 407 98.67 -113.48 -56.75
C ARG A 407 97.41 -112.84 -57.34
N ALA A 408 96.68 -113.58 -58.17
CA ALA A 408 95.43 -113.10 -58.76
C ALA A 408 94.35 -112.80 -57.70
N LEU A 409 94.20 -113.66 -56.68
CA LEU A 409 93.29 -113.42 -55.55
C LEU A 409 93.71 -112.22 -54.69
N ALA A 410 95.02 -112.00 -54.51
CA ALA A 410 95.56 -110.86 -53.82
C ALA A 410 95.33 -109.55 -54.59
N ASP A 411 95.60 -109.53 -55.90
CA ASP A 411 95.27 -108.40 -56.79
C ASP A 411 93.76 -108.09 -56.77
N GLN A 412 92.91 -109.13 -56.80
CA GLN A 412 91.46 -108.97 -56.68
C GLN A 412 91.05 -108.40 -55.32
N SER A 413 91.72 -108.80 -54.23
CA SER A 413 91.48 -108.26 -52.88
C SER A 413 91.93 -106.80 -52.75
N ILE A 414 93.04 -106.41 -53.37
CA ILE A 414 93.51 -105.01 -53.44
C ILE A 414 92.50 -104.14 -54.19
N GLN A 415 91.98 -104.63 -55.32
CA GLN A 415 90.95 -103.90 -56.08
C GLN A 415 89.63 -103.78 -55.30
N ALA A 416 89.19 -104.86 -54.65
CA ALA A 416 87.97 -104.86 -53.84
C ALA A 416 88.07 -103.91 -52.64
N THR A 417 89.17 -103.96 -51.90
CA THR A 417 89.42 -103.06 -50.76
C THR A 417 89.54 -101.60 -51.19
N THR A 418 90.08 -101.33 -52.38
CA THR A 418 90.12 -99.97 -52.96
C THR A 418 88.71 -99.45 -53.26
N ARG A 419 87.83 -100.27 -53.87
CA ARG A 419 86.41 -99.88 -54.07
C ARG A 419 85.66 -99.69 -52.75
N VAL A 420 85.92 -100.54 -51.74
CA VAL A 420 85.32 -100.37 -50.41
C VAL A 420 85.78 -99.05 -49.79
N ARG A 421 87.04 -98.66 -49.97
CA ARG A 421 87.54 -97.35 -49.51
C ARG A 421 86.81 -96.19 -50.18
N GLU A 422 86.65 -96.22 -51.51
CA GLU A 422 85.89 -95.18 -52.23
C GLU A 422 84.46 -95.04 -51.67
N LEU A 423 83.78 -96.16 -51.40
CA LEU A 423 82.45 -96.15 -50.77
C LEU A 423 82.46 -95.59 -49.34
N LEU A 424 83.49 -95.90 -48.54
CA LEU A 424 83.61 -95.37 -47.18
C LEU A 424 83.90 -93.87 -47.17
N ASP A 425 84.69 -93.37 -48.12
CA ASP A 425 84.94 -91.94 -48.30
C ASP A 425 83.65 -91.21 -48.70
N ASP A 426 82.84 -91.78 -49.59
CA ASP A 426 81.52 -91.27 -49.95
C ASP A 426 80.54 -91.25 -48.76
N ILE A 427 80.55 -92.30 -47.94
CA ILE A 427 79.75 -92.37 -46.70
C ILE A 427 80.23 -91.32 -45.70
N ALA A 428 81.55 -91.15 -45.51
CA ALA A 428 82.11 -90.14 -44.60
C ALA A 428 81.75 -88.71 -45.02
N ASN A 429 81.79 -88.43 -46.33
CA ASN A 429 81.33 -87.16 -46.90
C ASN A 429 79.83 -86.95 -46.64
N SER A 430 79.03 -87.99 -46.83
CA SER A 430 77.57 -87.96 -46.56
C SER A 430 77.24 -87.76 -45.08
N VAL A 431 77.98 -88.39 -44.17
CA VAL A 431 77.88 -88.19 -42.72
C VAL A 431 78.19 -86.74 -42.35
N THR A 432 79.29 -86.19 -42.87
CA THR A 432 79.68 -84.79 -42.62
C THR A 432 78.61 -83.82 -43.13
N ALA A 433 78.05 -84.09 -44.32
CA ALA A 433 76.95 -83.31 -44.85
C ALA A 433 75.69 -83.40 -43.97
N ALA A 434 75.38 -84.59 -43.46
CA ALA A 434 74.24 -84.84 -42.59
C ALA A 434 74.39 -84.11 -41.24
N VAL A 435 75.56 -84.17 -40.57
CA VAL A 435 75.84 -83.42 -39.33
C VAL A 435 75.52 -81.94 -39.50
N ARG A 436 76.04 -81.31 -40.57
CA ARG A 436 75.82 -79.88 -40.86
C ARG A 436 74.35 -79.55 -41.16
N ILE A 437 73.56 -80.50 -41.67
CA ILE A 437 72.12 -80.33 -41.86
C ILE A 437 71.41 -80.40 -40.50
N THR A 438 71.78 -81.35 -39.65
CA THR A 438 71.20 -81.54 -38.33
C THR A 438 71.50 -80.37 -37.39
N GLU A 439 72.73 -79.83 -37.40
CA GLU A 439 73.10 -78.61 -36.65
C GLU A 439 72.24 -77.41 -37.06
N ARG A 440 72.12 -77.15 -38.37
CA ARG A 440 71.24 -76.09 -38.88
C ARG A 440 69.76 -76.34 -38.56
N GLY A 441 69.34 -77.60 -38.51
CA GLY A 441 67.99 -78.00 -38.08
C GLY A 441 67.74 -77.67 -36.61
N ALA A 442 68.72 -77.94 -35.74
CA ALA A 442 68.65 -77.61 -34.33
C ALA A 442 68.61 -76.10 -34.08
N GLU A 443 69.47 -75.31 -34.75
CA GLU A 443 69.43 -73.84 -34.66
C GLU A 443 68.08 -73.26 -35.09
N ARG A 444 67.52 -73.75 -36.21
CA ARG A 444 66.20 -73.29 -36.69
C ARG A 444 65.08 -73.64 -35.72
N MET A 445 65.18 -74.75 -35.00
CA MET A 445 64.19 -75.09 -33.99
C MET A 445 64.28 -74.24 -32.75
N GLU A 446 65.48 -73.93 -32.26
CA GLU A 446 65.62 -72.99 -31.14
C GLU A 446 65.06 -71.61 -31.49
N ALA A 447 65.32 -71.13 -32.71
CA ALA A 447 64.70 -69.90 -33.21
C ALA A 447 63.16 -70.01 -33.29
N GLY A 448 62.63 -71.16 -33.76
CA GLY A 448 61.20 -71.41 -33.81
C GLY A 448 60.53 -71.45 -32.43
N LEU A 449 61.17 -72.11 -31.45
CA LEU A 449 60.72 -72.16 -30.05
C LEU A 449 60.68 -70.77 -29.42
N ALA A 450 61.71 -69.94 -29.67
CA ALA A 450 61.73 -68.56 -29.20
C ALA A 450 60.55 -67.75 -29.78
N GLN A 451 60.31 -67.84 -31.09
CA GLN A 451 59.23 -67.10 -31.74
C GLN A 451 57.83 -67.54 -31.30
N VAL A 452 57.63 -68.83 -31.04
CA VAL A 452 56.37 -69.36 -30.51
C VAL A 452 56.16 -68.92 -29.06
N ARG A 453 57.22 -68.89 -28.25
CA ARG A 453 57.17 -68.37 -26.87
C ARG A 453 56.78 -66.88 -26.84
N ASP A 454 57.38 -66.06 -27.69
CA ASP A 454 57.02 -64.64 -27.83
C ASP A 454 55.56 -64.47 -28.26
N SER A 455 55.10 -65.29 -29.21
CA SER A 455 53.70 -65.29 -29.65
C SER A 455 52.73 -65.64 -28.50
N GLY A 456 53.11 -66.59 -27.63
CA GLY A 456 52.34 -66.93 -26.44
C GLY A 456 52.29 -65.79 -25.41
N GLN A 457 53.40 -65.06 -25.22
CA GLN A 457 53.43 -63.88 -24.36
C GLN A 457 52.52 -62.76 -24.90
N ASN A 458 52.55 -62.50 -26.20
CA ASN A 458 51.66 -61.52 -26.84
C ASN A 458 50.17 -61.88 -26.67
N LEU A 459 49.81 -63.16 -26.76
CA LEU A 459 48.42 -63.60 -26.54
C LEU A 459 47.97 -63.42 -25.09
N ARG A 460 48.84 -63.67 -24.11
CA ARG A 460 48.54 -63.39 -22.70
C ARG A 460 48.33 -61.90 -22.45
N GLU A 461 49.17 -61.05 -23.03
CA GLU A 461 49.02 -59.60 -22.92
C GLU A 461 47.70 -59.14 -23.58
N LEU A 462 47.36 -59.67 -24.76
CA LEU A 462 46.06 -59.43 -25.40
C LEU A 462 44.87 -59.86 -24.53
N SER A 463 44.94 -61.04 -23.88
CA SER A 463 43.88 -61.49 -22.95
C SER A 463 43.73 -60.52 -21.78
N SER A 464 44.83 -60.04 -21.20
CA SER A 464 44.80 -59.02 -20.14
C SER A 464 44.11 -57.74 -20.61
N ILE A 465 44.49 -57.21 -21.78
CA ILE A 465 43.89 -55.98 -22.35
C ILE A 465 42.40 -56.16 -22.60
N VAL A 466 41.98 -57.33 -23.08
CA VAL A 466 40.57 -57.65 -23.30
C VAL A 466 39.78 -57.68 -21.99
N GLN A 467 40.35 -58.24 -20.91
CA GLN A 467 39.73 -58.27 -19.59
C GLN A 467 39.62 -56.86 -18.98
N ASP A 468 40.65 -56.03 -19.13
CA ASP A 468 40.62 -54.62 -18.69
C ASP A 468 39.55 -53.83 -19.45
N ASN A 469 39.46 -54.03 -20.77
CA ASN A 469 38.40 -53.42 -21.59
C ASN A 469 37.00 -53.88 -21.14
N ALA A 470 36.81 -55.16 -20.85
CA ALA A 470 35.53 -55.67 -20.35
C ALA A 470 35.17 -55.02 -19.00
N ALA A 471 36.13 -54.86 -18.10
CA ALA A 471 35.92 -54.18 -16.83
C ALA A 471 35.54 -52.69 -17.01
N ALA A 472 36.25 -51.96 -17.87
CA ALA A 472 35.95 -50.57 -18.19
C ALA A 472 34.55 -50.40 -18.78
N VAL A 473 34.14 -51.30 -19.68
CA VAL A 473 32.80 -51.27 -20.28
C VAL A 473 31.69 -51.54 -19.26
N ARG A 474 31.91 -52.42 -18.28
CA ARG A 474 30.97 -52.61 -17.16
C ARG A 474 30.82 -51.33 -16.32
N GLN A 475 31.91 -50.59 -16.09
CA GLN A 475 31.84 -49.30 -15.41
C GLN A 475 31.06 -48.26 -16.24
N ILE A 476 31.24 -48.23 -17.56
CA ILE A 476 30.44 -47.38 -18.46
C ILE A 476 28.95 -47.74 -18.36
N ALA A 477 28.60 -49.03 -18.39
CA ALA A 477 27.21 -49.47 -18.26
C ALA A 477 26.59 -49.05 -16.91
N ALA A 478 27.35 -49.15 -15.82
CA ALA A 478 26.91 -48.67 -14.51
C ALA A 478 26.68 -47.14 -14.49
N ALA A 479 27.61 -46.37 -15.06
CA ALA A 479 27.48 -44.91 -15.17
C ALA A 479 26.27 -44.50 -16.02
N VAL A 480 26.03 -45.19 -17.14
CA VAL A 480 24.85 -44.95 -18.00
C VAL A 480 23.55 -45.27 -17.27
N ASN A 481 23.50 -46.34 -16.47
CA ASN A 481 22.33 -46.63 -15.63
C ASN A 481 22.07 -45.53 -14.60
N GLN A 482 23.11 -45.03 -13.94
CA GLN A 482 22.99 -43.90 -13.01
C GLN A 482 22.54 -42.62 -13.74
N GLN A 483 23.04 -42.39 -14.95
CA GLN A 483 22.61 -41.27 -15.80
C GLN A 483 21.11 -41.36 -16.12
N ASN A 484 20.60 -42.55 -16.47
CA ASN A 484 19.17 -42.77 -16.70
C ASN A 484 18.31 -42.46 -15.46
N VAL A 485 18.78 -42.81 -14.25
CA VAL A 485 18.10 -42.46 -13.00
C VAL A 485 18.05 -40.93 -12.83
N GLY A 486 19.17 -40.24 -13.04
CA GLY A 486 19.24 -38.77 -12.96
C GLY A 486 18.33 -38.07 -13.97
N ILE A 487 18.24 -38.59 -15.20
CA ILE A 487 17.34 -38.04 -16.23
C ILE A 487 15.87 -38.17 -15.82
N ASN A 488 15.47 -39.32 -15.26
CA ASN A 488 14.10 -39.48 -14.77
C ASN A 488 13.78 -38.48 -13.63
N GLN A 489 14.74 -38.18 -12.75
CA GLN A 489 14.58 -37.15 -11.72
C GLN A 489 14.43 -35.75 -12.34
N ILE A 490 15.20 -35.43 -13.38
CA ILE A 490 15.05 -34.17 -14.14
C ILE A 490 13.66 -34.08 -14.73
N THR A 491 13.14 -35.14 -15.37
CA THR A 491 11.79 -35.15 -15.94
C THR A 491 10.72 -34.88 -14.88
N LEU A 492 10.82 -35.50 -13.70
CA LEU A 492 9.90 -35.23 -12.59
C LEU A 492 9.98 -33.77 -12.13
N ALA A 493 11.19 -33.24 -11.95
CA ALA A 493 11.40 -31.86 -11.52
C ALA A 493 10.85 -30.84 -12.53
N VAL A 494 11.01 -31.10 -13.84
CA VAL A 494 10.47 -30.24 -14.91
C VAL A 494 8.94 -30.25 -14.89
N ASN A 495 8.30 -31.40 -14.67
CA ASN A 495 6.84 -31.48 -14.55
C ASN A 495 6.33 -30.71 -13.33
N ASP A 496 6.99 -30.84 -12.18
CA ASP A 496 6.64 -30.10 -10.96
C ASP A 496 6.82 -28.59 -11.14
N LEU A 497 7.91 -28.17 -11.79
CA LEU A 497 8.14 -26.77 -12.14
C LEU A 497 7.08 -26.24 -13.11
N SER A 498 6.67 -27.03 -14.11
CA SER A 498 5.58 -26.66 -15.02
C SER A 498 4.28 -26.40 -14.27
N LYS A 499 3.92 -27.27 -13.32
CA LYS A 499 2.73 -27.09 -12.49
C LYS A 499 2.83 -25.83 -11.61
N MET A 500 4.01 -25.58 -11.04
CA MET A 500 4.25 -24.37 -10.25
C MET A 500 4.16 -23.10 -11.10
N MET A 501 4.58 -23.15 -12.37
CA MET A 501 4.39 -22.05 -13.32
C MET A 501 2.91 -21.77 -13.57
N ASP A 502 2.09 -22.80 -13.81
CA ASP A 502 0.64 -22.65 -13.98
C ASP A 502 -0.02 -22.00 -12.75
N ASP A 503 0.33 -22.45 -11.55
CA ASP A 503 -0.14 -21.86 -10.29
C ASP A 503 0.30 -20.39 -10.16
N THR A 504 1.51 -20.05 -10.62
CA THR A 504 2.03 -18.69 -10.58
C THR A 504 1.31 -17.78 -11.58
N VAL A 505 0.97 -18.28 -12.78
CA VAL A 505 0.14 -17.56 -13.75
C VAL A 505 -1.23 -17.24 -13.15
N ALA A 506 -1.88 -18.21 -12.50
CA ALA A 506 -3.16 -17.99 -11.83
C ALA A 506 -3.06 -16.92 -10.73
N ARG A 507 -1.98 -16.93 -9.94
CA ARG A 507 -1.72 -15.91 -8.91
C ARG A 507 -1.52 -14.52 -9.50
N ILE A 508 -0.77 -14.39 -10.59
CA ILE A 508 -0.62 -13.10 -11.28
C ILE A 508 -1.97 -12.57 -11.75
N GLY A 509 -2.83 -13.43 -12.31
CA GLY A 509 -4.20 -13.08 -12.67
C GLY A 509 -4.97 -12.49 -11.49
N SER A 510 -4.96 -13.18 -10.35
CA SER A 510 -5.64 -12.70 -9.12
C SER A 510 -5.06 -11.39 -8.59
N THR A 511 -3.74 -11.19 -8.68
CA THR A 511 -3.08 -9.92 -8.31
C THR A 511 -3.50 -8.79 -9.22
N GLY A 512 -3.64 -9.03 -10.53
CA GLY A 512 -4.13 -8.04 -11.50
C GLY A 512 -5.58 -7.63 -11.25
N GLU A 513 -6.45 -8.59 -10.87
CA GLU A 513 -7.83 -8.29 -10.47
C GLU A 513 -7.88 -7.44 -9.18
N ALA A 514 -7.06 -7.79 -8.18
CA ALA A 514 -6.95 -7.02 -6.94
C ALA A 514 -6.41 -5.61 -7.20
N ALA A 515 -5.39 -5.46 -8.04
CA ALA A 515 -4.85 -4.18 -8.47
C ALA A 515 -5.94 -3.33 -9.14
N THR A 516 -6.69 -3.89 -10.08
CA THR A 516 -7.80 -3.20 -10.75
C THR A 516 -8.86 -2.73 -9.74
N THR A 517 -9.18 -3.56 -8.75
CA THR A 517 -10.12 -3.19 -7.68
C THR A 517 -9.59 -2.04 -6.83
N LEU A 518 -8.31 -2.07 -6.45
CA LEU A 518 -7.66 -0.98 -5.70
C LEU A 518 -7.61 0.33 -6.51
N GLN A 519 -7.41 0.25 -7.82
CA GLN A 519 -7.44 1.41 -8.71
C GLN A 519 -8.83 2.08 -8.66
N ILE A 520 -9.91 1.30 -8.81
CA ILE A 520 -11.29 1.80 -8.72
C ILE A 520 -11.55 2.45 -7.36
N ILE A 521 -11.11 1.82 -6.26
CA ILE A 521 -11.27 2.38 -4.91
C ILE A 521 -10.47 3.69 -4.76
N SER A 522 -9.26 3.75 -5.31
CA SER A 522 -8.43 4.96 -5.30
C SER A 522 -9.09 6.11 -6.05
N GLU A 523 -9.66 5.83 -7.23
CA GLU A 523 -10.39 6.82 -8.03
C GLU A 523 -11.65 7.32 -7.32
N GLN A 524 -12.40 6.41 -6.68
CA GLN A 524 -13.57 6.76 -5.87
C GLN A 524 -13.18 7.62 -4.67
N LEU A 525 -12.11 7.27 -3.97
CA LEU A 525 -11.59 8.05 -2.84
C LEU A 525 -11.11 9.42 -3.29
N SER A 526 -10.32 9.49 -4.37
CA SER A 526 -9.83 10.74 -4.97
C SER A 526 -10.99 11.65 -5.38
N SER A 527 -12.04 11.09 -6.01
CA SER A 527 -13.25 11.84 -6.36
C SER A 527 -14.01 12.35 -5.13
N ALA A 528 -14.21 11.50 -4.12
CA ALA A 528 -14.91 11.88 -2.89
C ALA A 528 -14.18 12.99 -2.11
N VAL A 529 -12.86 12.95 -2.08
CA VAL A 529 -12.02 13.93 -1.38
C VAL A 529 -11.82 15.18 -2.24
N GLY A 530 -11.80 15.05 -3.58
CA GLY A 530 -11.74 16.17 -4.53
C GLY A 530 -12.97 17.08 -4.50
N ALA A 531 -14.09 16.61 -3.96
CA ALA A 531 -15.26 17.45 -3.67
C ALA A 531 -14.98 18.52 -2.60
N TYR A 532 -13.94 18.34 -1.78
CA TYR A 532 -13.52 19.29 -0.75
C TYR A 532 -12.29 20.07 -1.20
N LYS A 533 -12.40 21.40 -1.23
CA LYS A 533 -11.28 22.29 -1.53
C LYS A 533 -10.49 22.53 -0.26
N VAL A 534 -9.26 22.06 -0.27
CA VAL A 534 -8.24 22.31 0.75
C VAL A 534 -7.12 23.14 0.13
N GLU A 535 -6.48 23.96 0.96
CA GLU A 535 -5.43 24.86 0.52
C GLU A 535 -4.22 23.99 0.17
N SER A 536 -3.86 23.93 -1.11
CA SER A 536 -2.57 23.37 -1.51
C SER A 536 -1.52 24.29 -0.90
N LYS A 537 -0.83 23.83 0.15
CA LYS A 537 0.43 24.47 0.51
C LYS A 537 1.28 24.50 -0.77
N PRO A 538 1.78 25.66 -1.22
CA PRO A 538 2.82 25.65 -2.22
C PRO A 538 3.99 24.86 -1.64
N GLU A 539 4.47 23.88 -2.41
CA GLU A 539 5.68 23.11 -2.10
C GLU A 539 6.89 24.01 -1.82
#